data_AF-W7SRR4-F1
#
_entry.id   AF-W7SRR4-F1
#
_cell.length_a   1.000
_cell.length_b   1.000
_cell.length_c   1.000
_cell.angle_alpha   90.00
_cell.angle_beta   90.00
_cell.angle_gamma   90.00
#
_symmetry.space_group_name_H-M   'P 1'
#
loop_
_entity.id
_entity.type
_entity.pdbx_description
1 polymer ?
#
loop_
_entity_poly.entity_id
_entity_poly.type
_entity_poly.pdbx_seq_one_letter_code
_entity_poly.pdbx_strand_id
1 'polypeptide(L)'
;MTMRSIVSRVVAVFVLAAGTLVAGQHPALASTSQFRGVNWADQRDNFVNGVLYVSGLGASDTYSSAATVADRVVGQLDSITGANTVRMPINEPTVANYWGTYTGAIDTALTKGRVILAYWAYTGGKPTSTTGFNQMWDKVVARYAGNANAYFEVINEPYGYSAASLDNAYNDWLSRYSSVPRGRVILDGTGDAQNVAAVGNDHRLDNTLLAVHDYSFFAGYEDETEWSNHIANSIGGYASRTVATEWGGPMGPGSKNGVHYDPIDYSIPSGSFFADYIRGVSSELRSLGMGSVFWPGLRDGDWYSLTTKTGTGANIALSLVNPSGLTRLQYAWGIGNGGGTYVRIVNAANGLYVDAAGGAEAVERSGDSGRYEQQWTVENDGNYVRVKNRASGLYLDGQGNTTDGAVVGQRGDTNATSQQWTVLTDGNNVRIKNRATGKFVDGMGRTGSGGDLGQWSDTNSANQQWRIVAAG
;
A
#
# COMPACT_ATOMS: atom_id res chain seq x y z
N MET A 1 -78.20 -43.21 -15.65
CA MET A 1 -77.83 -44.26 -16.62
C MET A 1 -76.86 -43.62 -17.60
N THR A 2 -75.66 -44.21 -17.76
CA THR A 2 -74.59 -43.92 -18.75
C THR A 2 -73.95 -42.51 -18.77
N MET A 3 -72.66 -42.26 -19.04
CA MET A 3 -71.35 -42.94 -18.98
C MET A 3 -70.36 -41.94 -19.65
N ARG A 4 -69.10 -41.86 -19.20
CA ARG A 4 -67.90 -41.29 -19.91
C ARG A 4 -67.78 -39.74 -19.90
N SER A 5 -66.61 -39.09 -19.80
CA SER A 5 -65.17 -39.46 -19.84
C SER A 5 -64.37 -38.31 -19.14
N ILE A 6 -63.38 -38.54 -18.26
CA ILE A 6 -61.92 -38.80 -18.47
C ILE A 6 -61.04 -37.52 -18.48
N VAL A 7 -60.16 -37.44 -17.45
CA VAL A 7 -58.75 -36.98 -17.46
C VAL A 7 -58.54 -35.44 -17.51
N SER A 8 -57.71 -34.78 -16.68
CA SER A 8 -56.35 -35.09 -16.25
C SER A 8 -56.02 -34.56 -14.84
N ARG A 9 -55.23 -35.34 -14.10
CA ARG A 9 -54.43 -34.89 -12.96
C ARG A 9 -53.31 -33.98 -13.49
N VAL A 10 -53.21 -32.75 -13.01
CA VAL A 10 -51.97 -31.96 -13.10
C VAL A 10 -51.29 -32.07 -11.74
N VAL A 11 -50.23 -32.87 -11.71
CA VAL A 11 -49.25 -32.89 -10.62
C VAL A 11 -48.36 -31.66 -10.84
N ALA A 12 -48.50 -30.65 -9.99
CA ALA A 12 -47.53 -29.56 -9.94
C ALA A 12 -46.25 -30.08 -9.28
N VAL A 13 -45.25 -30.38 -10.10
CA VAL A 13 -43.89 -30.65 -9.64
C VAL A 13 -43.27 -29.31 -9.25
N PHE A 14 -43.16 -29.06 -7.95
CA PHE A 14 -42.27 -28.03 -7.43
C PHE A 14 -40.83 -28.51 -7.66
N VAL A 15 -40.19 -28.02 -8.72
CA VAL A 15 -38.73 -28.10 -8.86
C VAL A 15 -38.16 -27.14 -7.82
N LEU A 16 -37.78 -27.70 -6.66
CA LEU A 16 -36.93 -27.03 -5.70
C LEU A 16 -35.54 -26.95 -6.36
N ALA A 17 -35.26 -25.85 -7.07
CA ALA A 17 -33.90 -25.53 -7.46
C ALA A 17 -33.15 -25.21 -6.16
N ALA A 18 -32.47 -26.22 -5.61
CA ALA A 18 -31.43 -26.03 -4.62
C ALA A 18 -30.28 -25.31 -5.32
N GLY A 19 -30.42 -23.99 -5.50
CA GLY A 19 -29.31 -23.11 -5.77
C GLY A 19 -28.41 -23.19 -4.55
N THR A 20 -27.29 -23.90 -4.69
CA THR A 20 -26.14 -23.69 -3.83
C THR A 20 -25.77 -22.22 -3.94
N LEU A 21 -26.24 -21.42 -2.99
CA LEU A 21 -25.59 -20.16 -2.67
C LEU A 21 -24.18 -20.56 -2.27
N VAL A 22 -23.25 -20.45 -3.22
CA VAL A 22 -21.84 -20.28 -2.88
C VAL A 22 -21.79 -18.93 -2.20
N ALA A 23 -22.03 -18.93 -0.88
CA ALA A 23 -21.60 -17.84 -0.05
C ALA A 23 -20.09 -17.78 -0.27
N GLY A 24 -19.64 -16.82 -1.07
CA GLY A 24 -18.23 -16.46 -1.07
C GLY A 24 -17.85 -16.28 0.39
N GLN A 25 -16.85 -17.01 0.87
CA GLN A 25 -16.25 -16.73 2.17
C GLN A 25 -15.71 -15.30 2.05
N HIS A 26 -16.50 -14.32 2.47
CA HIS A 26 -15.93 -13.04 2.86
C HIS A 26 -15.04 -13.37 4.06
N PRO A 27 -13.72 -13.11 3.99
CA PRO A 27 -12.86 -13.29 5.15
C PRO A 27 -13.47 -12.52 6.32
N ALA A 28 -13.42 -13.11 7.52
CA ALA A 28 -13.86 -12.42 8.72
C ALA A 28 -13.12 -11.07 8.82
N LEU A 29 -13.86 -9.98 9.03
CA LEU A 29 -13.29 -8.64 9.18
C LEU A 29 -12.15 -8.67 10.22
N ALA A 30 -11.02 -8.07 9.88
CA ALA A 30 -9.86 -8.07 10.76
C ALA A 30 -10.13 -7.36 12.09
N SER A 31 -9.81 -8.02 13.21
CA SER A 31 -9.85 -7.44 14.55
C SER A 31 -8.58 -6.63 14.85
N THR A 32 -7.92 -6.12 13.81
CA THR A 32 -6.66 -5.38 13.90
C THR A 32 -6.79 -3.90 13.53
N SER A 33 -7.96 -3.45 13.06
CA SER A 33 -8.22 -2.05 12.66
C SER A 33 -7.87 -0.98 13.72
N GLN A 34 -7.71 -1.36 14.99
CA GLN A 34 -7.17 -0.47 16.03
C GLN A 34 -5.74 0.02 15.76
N PHE A 35 -4.94 -0.71 14.98
CA PHE A 35 -3.57 -0.34 14.62
C PHE A 35 -3.59 0.62 13.44
N ARG A 36 -3.42 1.90 13.75
CA ARG A 36 -3.21 2.97 12.76
C ARG A 36 -1.84 3.54 13.02
N GLY A 37 -0.83 2.98 12.36
CA GLY A 37 0.55 3.20 12.77
C GLY A 37 1.48 3.72 11.70
N VAL A 38 2.63 4.17 12.16
CA VAL A 38 3.77 4.53 11.32
C VAL A 38 5.07 4.04 11.96
N ASN A 39 6.07 3.71 11.15
CA ASN A 39 7.39 3.34 11.64
C ASN A 39 8.20 4.59 12.03
N TRP A 40 8.84 4.55 13.20
CA TRP A 40 9.86 5.52 13.61
C TRP A 40 11.22 4.81 13.65
N ALA A 41 12.03 5.08 12.63
CA ALA A 41 13.15 4.21 12.27
C ALA A 41 14.51 4.89 12.44
N ASP A 42 15.55 4.06 12.57
CA ASP A 42 16.95 4.46 12.42
C ASP A 42 17.23 4.77 10.95
N GLN A 43 17.97 5.86 10.69
CA GLN A 43 18.34 6.26 9.32
C GLN A 43 19.10 5.16 8.56
N ARG A 44 19.82 4.29 9.28
CA ARG A 44 20.64 3.19 8.75
C ARG A 44 19.86 1.89 8.54
N ASP A 45 18.57 1.90 8.84
CA ASP A 45 17.68 0.74 8.67
C ASP A 45 18.08 -0.47 9.54
N ASN A 46 17.50 -1.64 9.26
CA ASN A 46 17.74 -2.88 10.00
C ASN A 46 19.15 -3.48 9.82
N PHE A 47 20.04 -2.88 9.02
CA PHE A 47 21.42 -3.35 8.80
C PHE A 47 22.43 -2.98 9.90
N VAL A 48 21.97 -2.42 11.01
CA VAL A 48 22.84 -1.86 12.06
C VAL A 48 23.35 -2.95 13.01
N ASN A 49 24.63 -3.29 12.87
CA ASN A 49 25.37 -4.06 13.88
C ASN A 49 25.85 -3.14 15.02
N GLY A 50 24.92 -2.62 15.83
CA GLY A 50 25.21 -1.64 16.87
C GLY A 50 23.95 -1.04 17.50
N VAL A 51 24.13 0.00 18.32
CA VAL A 51 23.00 0.74 18.92
C VAL A 51 22.17 1.40 17.83
N LEU A 52 20.86 1.21 17.90
CA LEU A 52 19.85 1.86 17.07
C LEU A 52 19.52 3.23 17.65
N TYR A 53 19.49 4.23 16.77
CA TYR A 53 19.07 5.59 17.05
C TYR A 53 17.95 5.93 16.08
N VAL A 54 16.70 5.82 16.54
CA VAL A 54 15.56 6.30 15.76
C VAL A 54 15.69 7.79 15.48
N SER A 55 15.20 8.21 14.32
CA SER A 55 15.39 9.56 13.77
C SER A 55 15.10 10.65 14.81
N GLY A 56 16.12 11.45 15.14
CA GLY A 56 16.05 12.47 16.20
C GLY A 56 16.85 12.13 17.46
N LEU A 57 17.12 10.85 17.73
CA LEU A 57 18.01 10.43 18.81
C LEU A 57 19.46 10.33 18.35
N GLY A 58 20.39 10.44 19.31
CA GLY A 58 21.82 10.23 19.11
C GLY A 58 22.53 9.68 20.34
N ALA A 59 23.80 9.31 20.18
CA ALA A 59 24.60 8.63 21.21
C ALA A 59 24.74 9.41 22.53
N SER A 60 24.63 10.74 22.49
CA SER A 60 24.75 11.61 23.67
C SER A 60 23.44 11.81 24.44
N ASP A 61 22.32 11.29 23.95
CA ASP A 61 21.04 11.45 24.64
C ASP A 61 21.01 10.72 25.98
N THR A 62 20.21 11.29 26.87
CA THR A 62 19.84 10.73 28.17
C THR A 62 18.38 10.32 28.13
N TYR A 63 17.90 9.62 29.17
CA TYR A 63 16.47 9.34 29.32
C TYR A 63 15.60 10.58 29.08
N SER A 64 15.93 11.72 29.69
CA SER A 64 15.14 12.95 29.61
C SER A 64 15.18 13.61 28.22
N SER A 65 16.33 13.60 27.55
CA SER A 65 16.42 14.17 26.20
C SER A 65 15.76 13.24 25.16
N ALA A 66 15.86 11.92 25.32
CA ALA A 66 15.15 10.96 24.50
C ALA A 66 13.62 11.05 24.68
N ALA A 67 13.14 11.26 25.91
CA ALA A 67 11.74 11.55 26.19
C ALA A 67 11.28 12.84 25.49
N THR A 68 12.09 13.90 25.53
CA THR A 68 11.80 15.15 24.82
C THR A 68 11.70 14.93 23.30
N VAL A 69 12.63 14.17 22.72
CA VAL A 69 12.59 13.83 21.29
C VAL A 69 11.34 13.03 20.94
N ALA A 70 10.99 12.01 21.73
CA ALA A 70 9.79 11.21 21.49
C ALA A 70 8.51 12.04 21.65
N ASP A 71 8.45 12.98 22.60
CA ASP A 71 7.33 13.90 22.73
C ASP A 71 7.10 14.69 21.44
N ARG A 72 8.18 15.25 20.89
CA ARG A 72 8.15 16.00 19.63
C ARG A 72 7.83 15.10 18.44
N VAL A 73 8.53 13.99 18.26
CA VAL A 73 8.39 13.13 17.07
C VAL A 73 7.06 12.40 17.09
N VAL A 74 6.77 11.59 18.11
CA VAL A 74 5.56 10.77 18.17
C VAL A 74 4.31 11.66 18.30
N GLY A 75 4.40 12.77 19.04
CA GLY A 75 3.31 13.74 19.12
C GLY A 75 2.99 14.40 17.79
N GLN A 76 4.01 14.76 17.00
CA GLN A 76 3.77 15.34 15.68
C GLN A 76 3.32 14.29 14.65
N LEU A 77 3.85 13.05 14.70
CA LEU A 77 3.34 11.94 13.87
C LEU A 77 1.85 11.71 14.11
N ASP A 78 1.40 11.66 15.36
CA ASP A 78 -0.03 11.59 15.70
C ASP A 78 -0.80 12.81 15.15
N SER A 79 -0.37 14.04 15.46
CA SER A 79 -1.10 15.25 15.05
C SER A 79 -1.19 15.46 13.53
N ILE A 80 -0.16 15.04 12.77
CA ILE A 80 -0.09 15.22 11.32
C ILE A 80 -0.85 14.10 10.61
N THR A 81 -0.73 12.86 11.09
CA THR A 81 -1.21 11.68 10.35
C THR A 81 -2.48 11.07 10.93
N GLY A 82 -2.76 11.27 12.21
CA GLY A 82 -3.79 10.57 12.98
C GLY A 82 -3.35 9.19 13.49
N ALA A 83 -2.06 8.86 13.39
CA ALA A 83 -1.51 7.58 13.85
C ALA A 83 -1.60 7.45 15.38
N ASN A 84 -2.17 6.34 15.85
CA ASN A 84 -2.29 6.00 17.26
C ASN A 84 -1.27 4.93 17.72
N THR A 85 -0.39 4.50 16.81
CA THR A 85 0.59 3.44 17.01
C THR A 85 1.92 3.87 16.40
N VAL A 86 3.02 3.66 17.10
CA VAL A 86 4.37 3.78 16.52
C VAL A 86 5.09 2.43 16.62
N ARG A 87 5.72 2.01 15.53
CA ARG A 87 6.61 0.84 15.53
C ARG A 87 8.05 1.31 15.68
N MET A 88 8.72 0.80 16.70
CA MET A 88 10.07 1.20 17.09
C MET A 88 10.99 -0.02 17.10
N PRO A 89 12.17 0.06 16.48
CA PRO A 89 13.08 -1.05 16.41
C PRO A 89 13.85 -1.24 17.73
N ILE A 90 14.21 -2.48 18.05
CA ILE A 90 15.11 -2.86 19.13
C ILE A 90 16.08 -3.94 18.63
N ASN A 91 17.26 -3.99 19.24
CA ASN A 91 18.22 -5.08 19.03
C ASN A 91 19.07 -5.26 20.30
N GLU A 92 19.92 -6.30 20.32
CA GLU A 92 20.71 -6.64 21.49
C GLU A 92 21.64 -5.50 21.91
N PRO A 93 22.42 -4.85 21.01
CA PRO A 93 23.26 -3.72 21.39
C PRO A 93 22.49 -2.53 21.99
N THR A 94 21.31 -2.22 21.47
CA THR A 94 20.48 -1.11 21.99
C THR A 94 20.03 -1.40 23.41
N VAL A 95 19.52 -2.61 23.67
CA VAL A 95 19.05 -3.01 25.01
C VAL A 95 20.22 -3.31 25.98
N ALA A 96 21.40 -3.68 25.47
CA ALA A 96 22.58 -3.88 26.29
C ALA A 96 23.19 -2.55 26.74
N ASN A 97 23.35 -1.60 25.83
CA ASN A 97 24.25 -0.45 26.02
C ASN A 97 23.54 0.91 26.10
N TYR A 98 22.30 0.99 25.63
CA TYR A 98 21.59 2.26 25.48
C TYR A 98 20.16 2.23 26.05
N TRP A 99 19.77 1.13 26.72
CA TRP A 99 18.41 0.91 27.23
C TRP A 99 17.93 1.99 28.20
N GLY A 100 18.82 2.47 29.07
CA GLY A 100 18.49 3.55 30.01
C GLY A 100 18.06 4.83 29.29
N THR A 101 18.64 5.14 28.13
CA THR A 101 18.22 6.29 27.31
C THR A 101 17.01 5.95 26.44
N TYR A 102 17.06 4.82 25.73
CA TYR A 102 16.02 4.42 24.77
C TYR A 102 14.64 4.23 25.43
N THR A 103 14.61 3.79 26.69
CA THR A 103 13.36 3.69 27.47
C THR A 103 12.70 5.05 27.71
N GLY A 104 13.43 6.17 27.75
CA GLY A 104 12.81 7.50 27.81
C GLY A 104 11.97 7.82 26.57
N ALA A 105 12.43 7.39 25.39
CA ALA A 105 11.66 7.52 24.16
C ALA A 105 10.43 6.58 24.14
N ILE A 106 10.61 5.31 24.50
CA ILE A 106 9.52 4.32 24.53
C ILE A 106 8.45 4.70 25.55
N ASP A 107 8.84 5.05 26.79
CA ASP A 107 7.91 5.43 27.85
C ASP A 107 7.06 6.62 27.42
N THR A 108 7.68 7.63 26.80
CA THR A 108 6.96 8.81 26.30
C THR A 108 6.03 8.46 25.14
N ALA A 109 6.47 7.62 24.20
CA ALA A 109 5.63 7.15 23.10
C ALA A 109 4.38 6.38 23.61
N LEU A 110 4.54 5.55 24.64
CA LEU A 110 3.45 4.81 25.29
C LEU A 110 2.40 5.71 25.96
N THR A 111 2.74 6.96 26.30
CA THR A 111 1.76 7.94 26.80
C THR A 111 0.85 8.50 25.71
N LYS A 112 1.27 8.39 24.43
CA LYS A 112 0.54 8.93 23.27
C LYS A 112 -0.27 7.87 22.53
N GLY A 113 0.09 6.60 22.65
CA GLY A 113 -0.59 5.52 21.96
C GLY A 113 0.08 4.17 22.17
N ARG A 114 -0.13 3.28 21.21
CA ARG A 114 0.50 1.94 21.20
C ARG A 114 1.94 2.05 20.71
N VAL A 115 2.81 1.21 21.28
CA VAL A 115 4.17 1.02 20.77
C VAL A 115 4.35 -0.45 20.41
N ILE A 116 4.72 -0.71 19.17
CA ILE A 116 5.19 -2.02 18.72
C ILE A 116 6.72 -2.01 18.85
N LEU A 117 7.26 -2.84 19.74
CA LEU A 117 8.69 -3.05 19.89
C LEU A 117 9.10 -4.20 18.96
N ALA A 118 9.82 -3.87 17.89
CA ALA A 118 10.16 -4.82 16.83
C ALA A 118 11.64 -5.18 16.86
N TYR A 119 11.95 -6.47 17.01
CA TYR A 119 13.35 -6.92 16.98
C TYR A 119 13.93 -6.87 15.57
N TRP A 120 14.99 -6.10 15.38
CA TRP A 120 15.73 -5.98 14.12
C TRP A 120 17.00 -6.82 14.14
N ALA A 121 16.98 -7.92 13.39
CA ALA A 121 18.17 -8.73 13.14
C ALA A 121 19.09 -8.01 12.14
N TYR A 122 20.32 -7.68 12.56
CA TYR A 122 21.24 -6.95 11.69
C TYR A 122 21.73 -7.73 10.46
N THR A 123 21.64 -9.07 10.50
CA THR A 123 22.09 -9.94 9.42
C THR A 123 21.33 -11.26 9.42
N GLY A 124 21.11 -11.81 8.23
CA GLY A 124 20.62 -13.16 8.02
C GLY A 124 19.17 -13.40 8.46
N GLY A 125 18.40 -12.36 8.80
CA GLY A 125 17.02 -12.50 9.28
C GLY A 125 16.91 -13.33 10.57
N LYS A 126 17.97 -13.38 11.39
CA LYS A 126 18.04 -14.14 12.64
C LYS A 126 18.86 -13.42 13.71
N PRO A 127 18.58 -13.65 15.00
CA PRO A 127 19.58 -13.38 16.04
C PRO A 127 20.85 -14.18 15.80
N THR A 128 22.00 -13.53 15.96
CA THR A 128 23.32 -14.20 15.87
C THR A 128 23.61 -15.05 17.10
N SER A 129 22.89 -14.83 18.20
CA SER A 129 22.97 -15.59 19.45
C SER A 129 21.62 -15.67 20.13
N THR A 130 21.09 -16.88 20.30
CA THR A 130 19.86 -17.13 21.07
C THR A 130 19.98 -16.63 22.51
N THR A 131 21.18 -16.73 23.11
CA THR A 131 21.43 -16.20 24.46
C THR A 131 21.32 -14.68 24.50
N GLY A 132 21.93 -13.98 23.55
CA GLY A 132 21.84 -12.51 23.47
C GLY A 132 20.41 -12.03 23.20
N PHE A 133 19.73 -12.70 22.28
CA PHE A 133 18.31 -12.47 21.98
C PHE A 133 17.41 -12.63 23.22
N ASN A 134 17.61 -13.71 23.98
CA ASN A 134 16.87 -13.94 25.22
C ASN A 134 17.20 -12.89 26.29
N GLN A 135 18.47 -12.52 26.48
CA GLN A 135 18.85 -11.47 27.44
C GLN A 135 18.24 -10.11 27.10
N MET A 136 18.13 -9.79 25.81
CA MET A 136 17.44 -8.59 25.32
C MET A 136 15.95 -8.66 25.67
N TRP A 137 15.25 -9.73 25.24
CA TRP A 137 13.82 -9.87 25.49
C TRP A 137 13.47 -9.98 26.97
N ASP A 138 14.30 -10.62 27.80
CA ASP A 138 14.13 -10.65 29.26
C ASP A 138 14.01 -9.24 29.83
N LYS A 139 14.89 -8.31 29.42
CA LYS A 139 14.87 -6.90 29.85
C LYS A 139 13.65 -6.15 29.32
N VAL A 140 13.29 -6.38 28.06
CA VAL A 140 12.16 -5.71 27.39
C VAL A 140 10.83 -6.15 28.02
N VAL A 141 10.61 -7.46 28.15
CA VAL A 141 9.40 -8.05 28.74
C VAL A 141 9.28 -7.68 30.21
N ALA A 142 10.36 -7.77 31.00
CA ALA A 142 10.33 -7.37 32.42
C ALA A 142 9.87 -5.92 32.61
N ARG A 143 10.20 -5.02 31.68
CA ARG A 143 9.78 -3.61 31.76
C ARG A 143 8.37 -3.37 31.25
N TYR A 144 7.99 -3.98 30.12
CA TYR A 144 6.80 -3.57 29.38
C TYR A 144 5.65 -4.58 29.35
N ALA A 145 5.84 -5.80 29.87
CA ALA A 145 4.76 -6.80 29.90
C ALA A 145 3.52 -6.30 30.64
N GLY A 146 3.66 -5.42 31.64
CA GLY A 146 2.52 -4.84 32.37
C GLY A 146 1.79 -3.69 31.64
N ASN A 147 2.36 -3.14 30.56
CA ASN A 147 1.78 -1.99 29.87
C ASN A 147 0.84 -2.46 28.75
N ALA A 148 -0.46 -2.10 28.84
CA ALA A 148 -1.47 -2.50 27.87
C ALA A 148 -1.25 -1.96 26.44
N ASN A 149 -0.47 -0.89 26.30
CA ASN A 149 -0.14 -0.27 25.02
C ASN A 149 1.16 -0.81 24.39
N ALA A 150 1.90 -1.68 25.10
CA ALA A 150 3.12 -2.28 24.58
C ALA A 150 2.84 -3.62 23.87
N TYR A 151 3.26 -3.70 22.61
CA TYR A 151 3.18 -4.86 21.73
C TYR A 151 4.59 -5.34 21.37
N PHE A 152 4.74 -6.64 21.17
CA PHE A 152 6.02 -7.32 21.05
C PHE A 152 6.09 -8.05 19.71
N GLU A 153 6.82 -7.48 18.76
CA GLU A 153 7.06 -8.11 17.46
C GLU A 153 8.39 -8.87 17.52
N VAL A 154 8.28 -10.20 17.50
CA VAL A 154 9.33 -11.11 17.99
C VAL A 154 10.59 -11.04 17.13
N ILE A 155 10.43 -10.89 15.82
CA ILE A 155 11.50 -10.70 14.84
C ILE A 155 10.93 -10.08 13.56
N ASN A 156 11.61 -9.03 13.10
CA ASN A 156 11.38 -8.40 11.80
C ASN A 156 12.03 -9.23 10.70
N GLU A 157 11.29 -9.52 9.63
CA GLU A 157 11.79 -10.13 8.38
C GLU A 157 12.67 -11.39 8.60
N PRO A 158 12.07 -12.50 9.09
CA PRO A 158 12.79 -13.73 9.44
C PRO A 158 13.23 -14.57 8.23
N TYR A 159 13.75 -13.97 7.16
CA TYR A 159 14.06 -14.65 5.89
C TYR A 159 15.10 -15.77 6.01
N GLY A 160 15.91 -15.78 7.07
CA GLY A 160 16.85 -16.86 7.31
C GLY A 160 16.19 -18.16 7.78
N TYR A 161 14.96 -18.12 8.31
CA TYR A 161 14.29 -19.29 8.86
C TYR A 161 13.51 -20.08 7.79
N SER A 162 13.53 -21.41 7.90
CA SER A 162 12.44 -22.21 7.31
C SER A 162 11.18 -22.06 8.16
N ALA A 163 10.00 -22.27 7.57
CA ALA A 163 8.71 -22.20 8.29
C ALA A 163 8.73 -22.96 9.63
N ALA A 164 9.08 -24.26 9.60
CA ALA A 164 9.13 -25.07 10.82
C ALA A 164 10.11 -24.54 11.89
N SER A 165 11.26 -24.00 11.48
CA SER A 165 12.22 -23.44 12.42
C SER A 165 11.77 -22.08 12.99
N LEU A 166 11.02 -21.30 12.22
CA LEU A 166 10.44 -20.04 12.65
C LEU A 166 9.32 -20.29 13.67
N ASP A 167 8.41 -21.20 13.36
CA ASP A 167 7.29 -21.52 14.25
C ASP A 167 7.78 -22.09 15.59
N ASN A 168 8.84 -22.91 15.56
CA ASN A 168 9.49 -23.37 16.79
C ASN A 168 10.10 -22.20 17.58
N ALA A 169 10.80 -21.27 16.92
CA ALA A 169 11.36 -20.10 17.59
C ALA A 169 10.26 -19.21 18.23
N TYR A 170 9.13 -19.03 17.55
CA TYR A 170 7.97 -18.32 18.10
C TYR A 170 7.34 -19.05 19.27
N ASN A 171 7.15 -20.36 19.16
CA ASN A 171 6.62 -21.17 20.25
C ASN A 171 7.54 -21.14 21.49
N ASP A 172 8.86 -21.16 21.28
CA ASP A 172 9.85 -21.05 22.36
C ASP A 172 9.79 -19.68 23.04
N TRP A 173 9.66 -18.59 22.27
CA TRP A 173 9.47 -17.24 22.80
C TRP A 173 8.20 -17.15 23.64
N LEU A 174 7.07 -17.66 23.12
CA LEU A 174 5.78 -17.66 23.82
C LEU A 174 5.82 -18.49 25.11
N SER A 175 6.56 -19.61 25.11
CA SER A 175 6.73 -20.46 26.28
C SER A 175 7.56 -19.75 27.37
N ARG A 176 8.63 -19.05 26.97
CA ARG A 176 9.50 -18.29 27.87
C ARG A 176 8.78 -17.09 28.49
N TYR A 177 8.00 -16.36 27.69
CA TYR A 177 7.34 -15.11 28.09
C TYR A 177 5.83 -15.26 28.22
N SER A 178 5.40 -16.33 28.88
CA SER A 178 3.97 -16.68 29.09
C SER A 178 3.16 -15.63 29.88
N SER A 179 3.83 -14.67 30.53
CA SER A 179 3.20 -13.52 31.18
C SER A 179 2.71 -12.45 30.20
N VAL A 180 3.20 -12.44 28.95
CA VAL A 180 2.73 -11.53 27.91
C VAL A 180 1.44 -12.11 27.31
N PRO A 181 0.30 -11.38 27.37
CA PRO A 181 -0.93 -11.77 26.69
C PRO A 181 -0.66 -11.98 25.21
N ARG A 182 -1.06 -13.13 24.67
CA ARG A 182 -0.79 -13.53 23.29
C ARG A 182 -1.28 -12.52 22.26
N GLY A 183 -2.43 -11.87 22.50
CA GLY A 183 -2.95 -10.79 21.66
C GLY A 183 -2.11 -9.50 21.63
N ARG A 184 -0.98 -9.44 22.35
CA ARG A 184 0.03 -8.38 22.27
C ARG A 184 1.35 -8.84 21.64
N VAL A 185 1.42 -10.08 21.18
CA VAL A 185 2.58 -10.65 20.48
C VAL A 185 2.28 -10.66 18.99
N ILE A 186 3.17 -10.08 18.20
CA ILE A 186 3.11 -10.01 16.74
C ILE A 186 4.19 -10.93 16.17
N LEU A 187 3.79 -11.81 15.25
CA LEU A 187 4.66 -12.80 14.62
C LEU A 187 4.71 -12.55 13.10
N ASP A 188 5.86 -12.14 12.59
CA ASP A 188 6.07 -11.97 11.14
C ASP A 188 5.89 -13.30 10.41
N GLY A 189 5.31 -13.22 9.21
CA GLY A 189 5.33 -14.32 8.25
C GLY A 189 6.76 -14.76 7.89
N THR A 190 6.89 -15.90 7.20
CA THR A 190 8.21 -16.32 6.70
C THR A 190 8.71 -15.42 5.57
N GLY A 191 10.01 -15.49 5.27
CA GLY A 191 10.65 -14.61 4.27
C GLY A 191 10.86 -13.22 4.87
N ASP A 192 10.72 -12.18 4.05
CA ASP A 192 10.71 -10.79 4.51
C ASP A 192 9.33 -10.42 5.08
N ALA A 193 8.75 -11.28 5.93
CA ALA A 193 7.37 -11.21 6.42
C ALA A 193 6.28 -11.34 5.34
N GLN A 194 6.57 -12.00 4.22
CA GLN A 194 5.67 -12.08 3.06
C GLN A 194 4.67 -13.24 3.09
N ASN A 195 4.93 -14.30 3.85
CA ASN A 195 4.07 -15.49 3.87
C ASN A 195 3.52 -15.73 5.28
N VAL A 196 2.40 -15.08 5.55
CA VAL A 196 1.67 -15.14 6.81
C VAL A 196 1.10 -16.53 7.04
N ALA A 197 0.58 -17.16 5.99
CA ALA A 197 -0.08 -18.46 6.11
C ALA A 197 0.83 -19.57 6.65
N ALA A 198 2.14 -19.51 6.35
CA ALA A 198 3.12 -20.45 6.89
C ALA A 198 3.09 -20.48 8.43
N VAL A 199 3.11 -19.30 9.06
CA VAL A 199 3.06 -19.14 10.52
C VAL A 199 1.63 -19.28 11.05
N GLY A 200 0.66 -18.81 10.25
CA GLY A 200 -0.75 -18.82 10.57
C GLY A 200 -1.31 -20.22 10.85
N ASN A 201 -0.79 -21.22 10.13
CA ASN A 201 -1.23 -22.62 10.18
C ASN A 201 -0.79 -23.38 11.45
N ASP A 202 0.16 -22.86 12.23
CA ASP A 202 0.59 -23.52 13.46
C ASP A 202 -0.31 -23.14 14.64
N HIS A 203 -1.17 -24.08 15.06
CA HIS A 203 -2.09 -23.88 16.19
C HIS A 203 -1.41 -23.59 17.54
N ARG A 204 -0.11 -23.91 17.69
CA ARG A 204 0.65 -23.49 18.88
C ARG A 204 0.78 -21.96 18.96
N LEU A 205 0.62 -21.27 17.83
CA LEU A 205 0.72 -19.82 17.66
C LEU A 205 -0.66 -19.14 17.66
N ASP A 206 -1.75 -19.87 17.92
CA ASP A 206 -3.09 -19.29 17.98
C ASP A 206 -3.20 -18.17 19.03
N ASN A 207 -4.12 -17.22 18.82
CA ASN A 207 -4.35 -16.03 19.65
C ASN A 207 -3.21 -15.00 19.68
N THR A 208 -2.16 -15.16 18.87
CA THR A 208 -1.22 -14.06 18.57
C THR A 208 -1.70 -13.25 17.38
N LEU A 209 -1.12 -12.06 17.23
CA LEU A 209 -1.20 -11.29 16.00
C LEU A 209 -0.15 -11.79 15.02
N LEU A 210 -0.42 -11.63 13.73
CA LEU A 210 0.52 -11.88 12.65
C LEU A 210 0.94 -10.57 11.99
N ALA A 211 2.12 -10.56 11.38
CA ALA A 211 2.65 -9.44 10.63
C ALA A 211 2.88 -9.81 9.16
N VAL A 212 2.49 -8.91 8.27
CA VAL A 212 2.80 -8.97 6.84
C VAL A 212 3.56 -7.71 6.45
N HIS A 213 4.61 -7.87 5.64
CA HIS A 213 5.22 -6.77 4.91
C HIS A 213 4.89 -6.88 3.43
N ASP A 214 4.70 -5.73 2.79
CA ASP A 214 4.59 -5.67 1.34
C ASP A 214 5.30 -4.43 0.80
N TYR A 215 5.91 -4.56 -0.37
CA TYR A 215 6.63 -3.48 -1.03
C TYR A 215 6.69 -3.66 -2.54
N SER A 216 6.73 -2.53 -3.23
CA SER A 216 6.90 -2.48 -4.68
C SER A 216 8.20 -3.12 -5.21
N PHE A 217 9.16 -3.51 -4.38
CA PHE A 217 10.37 -4.22 -4.86
C PHE A 217 10.28 -5.74 -4.70
N PHE A 218 9.19 -6.26 -4.15
CA PHE A 218 8.92 -7.70 -4.07
C PHE A 218 8.32 -8.27 -5.36
N ALA A 219 7.65 -7.43 -6.14
CA ALA A 219 7.08 -7.79 -7.44
C ALA A 219 7.14 -6.60 -8.42
N GLY A 220 6.77 -6.83 -9.68
CA GLY A 220 6.86 -5.86 -10.77
C GLY A 220 5.52 -5.63 -11.46
N TYR A 221 4.45 -5.37 -10.68
CA TYR A 221 3.12 -5.13 -11.22
C TYR A 221 2.88 -3.66 -11.56
N GLU A 222 2.10 -3.42 -12.61
CA GLU A 222 1.74 -2.09 -13.11
C GLU A 222 0.21 -1.86 -13.04
N ASP A 223 -0.48 -2.59 -12.15
CA ASP A 223 -1.92 -2.49 -11.94
C ASP A 223 -2.28 -2.59 -10.44
N GLU A 224 -3.26 -1.79 -10.00
CA GLU A 224 -3.72 -1.76 -8.61
C GLU A 224 -4.27 -3.12 -8.15
N THR A 225 -4.98 -3.84 -9.03
CA THR A 225 -5.62 -5.13 -8.72
C THR A 225 -4.56 -6.22 -8.52
N GLU A 226 -3.51 -6.24 -9.34
CA GLU A 226 -2.39 -7.16 -9.16
C GLU A 226 -1.69 -6.91 -7.81
N TRP A 227 -1.50 -5.66 -7.40
CA TRP A 227 -0.97 -5.32 -6.08
C TRP A 227 -1.91 -5.69 -4.93
N SER A 228 -3.22 -5.45 -5.06
CA SER A 228 -4.22 -5.91 -4.08
C SER A 228 -4.17 -7.44 -3.92
N ASN A 229 -4.16 -8.17 -5.03
CA ASN A 229 -4.07 -9.63 -5.02
C ASN A 229 -2.75 -10.12 -4.41
N HIS A 230 -1.64 -9.41 -4.66
CA HIS A 230 -0.33 -9.75 -4.12
C HIS A 230 -0.34 -9.77 -2.59
N ILE A 231 -0.73 -8.65 -1.96
CA ILE A 231 -0.78 -8.60 -0.49
C ILE A 231 -1.85 -9.55 0.08
N ALA A 232 -2.99 -9.72 -0.59
CA ALA A 232 -4.02 -10.68 -0.18
C ALA A 232 -3.47 -12.12 -0.16
N ASN A 233 -2.68 -12.50 -1.16
CA ASN A 233 -2.04 -13.82 -1.22
C ASN A 233 -1.00 -14.00 -0.12
N SER A 234 -0.21 -12.96 0.17
CA SER A 234 0.74 -12.94 1.29
C SER A 234 0.08 -13.16 2.65
N ILE A 235 -1.12 -12.59 2.84
CA ILE A 235 -1.93 -12.71 4.07
C ILE A 235 -2.61 -14.08 4.17
N GLY A 236 -3.13 -14.59 3.04
CA GLY A 236 -3.93 -15.81 2.99
C GLY A 236 -5.20 -15.73 3.86
N GLY A 237 -5.58 -16.86 4.46
CA GLY A 237 -6.80 -16.96 5.28
C GLY A 237 -6.76 -16.27 6.66
N TYR A 238 -5.72 -15.49 6.96
CA TYR A 238 -5.42 -15.03 8.32
C TYR A 238 -5.66 -13.54 8.57
N ALA A 239 -6.29 -12.83 7.63
CA ALA A 239 -6.60 -11.39 7.75
C ALA A 239 -7.17 -11.00 9.13
N SER A 240 -8.03 -11.85 9.71
CA SER A 240 -8.67 -11.65 11.02
C SER A 240 -7.72 -11.23 12.17
N ARG A 241 -6.46 -11.67 12.13
CA ARG A 241 -5.43 -11.43 13.16
C ARG A 241 -4.11 -10.87 12.60
N THR A 242 -4.10 -10.43 11.34
CA THR A 242 -2.89 -9.87 10.71
C THR A 242 -2.89 -8.34 10.81
N VAL A 243 -1.71 -7.77 11.03
CA VAL A 243 -1.39 -6.34 10.89
C VAL A 243 -0.39 -6.22 9.75
N ALA A 244 -0.58 -5.28 8.82
CA ALA A 244 0.50 -4.94 7.89
C ALA A 244 1.50 -4.04 8.61
N THR A 245 2.54 -4.62 9.21
CA THR A 245 3.53 -3.91 10.06
C THR A 245 4.51 -3.08 9.25
N GLU A 246 4.64 -3.37 7.96
CA GLU A 246 5.30 -2.51 7.01
C GLU A 246 4.64 -2.57 5.63
N TRP A 247 4.38 -1.40 5.08
CA TRP A 247 4.09 -1.20 3.67
C TRP A 247 4.36 0.27 3.37
N GLY A 248 4.95 0.57 2.22
CA GLY A 248 5.34 1.95 1.94
C GLY A 248 5.80 2.23 0.53
N GLY A 249 5.84 3.51 0.20
CA GLY A 249 6.18 4.05 -1.12
C GLY A 249 6.76 5.46 -0.98
N PRO A 250 7.40 5.98 -2.03
CA PRO A 250 8.08 7.26 -2.00
C PRO A 250 7.11 8.42 -1.76
N MET A 251 7.35 9.21 -0.73
CA MET A 251 6.54 10.38 -0.41
C MET A 251 7.15 11.65 -1.01
N GLY A 252 8.48 11.73 -1.04
CA GLY A 252 9.21 12.79 -1.72
C GLY A 252 9.71 12.37 -3.10
N PRO A 253 10.27 13.31 -3.87
CA PRO A 253 10.98 12.99 -5.10
C PRO A 253 12.27 12.20 -4.79
N GLY A 254 12.70 11.37 -5.74
CA GLY A 254 13.90 10.55 -5.59
C GLY A 254 14.14 9.66 -6.79
N SER A 255 15.02 8.68 -6.65
CA SER A 255 15.42 7.84 -7.79
C SER A 255 15.46 6.36 -7.41
N LYS A 256 15.01 5.50 -8.34
CA LYS A 256 15.09 4.03 -8.24
C LYS A 256 15.59 3.48 -9.58
N ASN A 257 16.59 2.61 -9.55
CA ASN A 257 17.16 1.95 -10.75
C ASN A 257 17.54 2.93 -11.88
N GLY A 258 18.08 4.10 -11.54
CA GLY A 258 18.48 5.13 -12.51
C GLY A 258 17.34 6.00 -13.06
N VAL A 259 16.09 5.77 -12.65
CA VAL A 259 14.93 6.59 -13.01
C VAL A 259 14.63 7.56 -11.87
N HIS A 260 14.49 8.85 -12.20
CA HIS A 260 14.04 9.88 -11.27
C HIS A 260 12.51 9.98 -11.29
N TYR A 261 11.92 10.11 -10.10
CA TYR A 261 10.50 10.30 -9.90
C TYR A 261 10.26 11.65 -9.22
N ASP A 262 9.37 12.44 -9.84
CA ASP A 262 8.78 13.63 -9.23
C ASP A 262 7.81 13.24 -8.10
N PRO A 263 7.30 14.20 -7.29
CA PRO A 263 6.27 13.91 -6.30
C PRO A 263 5.06 13.21 -6.93
N ILE A 264 4.67 12.07 -6.34
CA ILE A 264 3.61 11.21 -6.88
C ILE A 264 2.27 11.61 -6.27
N ASP A 265 1.25 11.80 -7.13
CA ASP A 265 -0.13 11.96 -6.69
C ASP A 265 -0.81 10.59 -6.56
N TYR A 266 -0.96 10.14 -5.31
CA TYR A 266 -1.60 8.89 -4.94
C TYR A 266 -3.13 8.98 -4.92
N SER A 267 -3.70 10.17 -5.06
CA SER A 267 -5.15 10.37 -5.02
C SER A 267 -5.84 9.89 -6.30
N ILE A 268 -5.09 9.64 -7.37
CA ILE A 268 -5.58 9.28 -8.69
C ILE A 268 -4.92 8.02 -9.26
N PRO A 269 -5.61 7.26 -10.14
CA PRO A 269 -5.00 6.17 -10.90
C PRO A 269 -4.12 6.76 -12.01
N SER A 270 -2.84 7.02 -11.69
CA SER A 270 -1.89 7.65 -12.61
C SER A 270 -1.14 6.67 -13.51
N GLY A 271 -1.28 5.35 -13.30
CA GLY A 271 -0.50 4.33 -13.99
C GLY A 271 1.00 4.42 -13.69
N SER A 272 1.36 5.11 -12.61
CA SER A 272 2.70 5.10 -12.06
C SER A 272 2.85 3.85 -11.21
N PHE A 273 3.93 3.11 -11.44
CA PHE A 273 4.32 1.94 -10.65
C PHE A 273 4.08 2.08 -9.13
N PHE A 274 4.51 3.18 -8.53
CA PHE A 274 4.31 3.41 -7.09
C PHE A 274 2.88 3.81 -6.75
N ALA A 275 2.19 4.54 -7.62
CA ALA A 275 0.80 4.90 -7.41
C ALA A 275 -0.06 3.65 -7.42
N ASP A 276 0.12 2.76 -8.38
CA ASP A 276 -0.61 1.50 -8.48
C ASP A 276 -0.36 0.62 -7.26
N TYR A 277 0.90 0.55 -6.79
CA TYR A 277 1.26 -0.13 -5.54
C TYR A 277 0.53 0.45 -4.31
N ILE A 278 0.72 1.73 -4.01
CA ILE A 278 0.13 2.36 -2.81
C ILE A 278 -1.39 2.28 -2.88
N ARG A 279 -1.97 2.43 -4.07
CA ARG A 279 -3.42 2.40 -4.25
C ARG A 279 -3.99 0.99 -4.14
N GLY A 280 -3.36 -0.01 -4.75
CA GLY A 280 -3.76 -1.41 -4.62
C GLY A 280 -3.69 -1.91 -3.18
N VAL A 281 -2.53 -1.73 -2.52
CA VAL A 281 -2.32 -2.19 -1.14
C VAL A 281 -3.26 -1.49 -0.16
N SER A 282 -3.39 -0.16 -0.21
CA SER A 282 -4.30 0.56 0.70
C SER A 282 -5.77 0.15 0.51
N SER A 283 -6.19 -0.15 -0.72
CA SER A 283 -7.56 -0.62 -1.00
C SER A 283 -7.81 -2.01 -0.43
N GLU A 284 -6.82 -2.91 -0.52
CA GLU A 284 -6.96 -4.26 0.01
C GLU A 284 -6.92 -4.28 1.53
N LEU A 285 -6.03 -3.51 2.16
CA LEU A 285 -6.02 -3.39 3.62
C LEU A 285 -7.36 -2.87 4.16
N ARG A 286 -7.96 -1.91 3.45
CA ARG A 286 -9.31 -1.41 3.77
C ARG A 286 -10.37 -2.49 3.55
N SER A 287 -10.34 -3.21 2.43
CA SER A 287 -11.33 -4.24 2.08
C SER A 287 -11.37 -5.35 3.14
N LEU A 288 -10.20 -5.72 3.67
CA LEU A 288 -10.02 -6.71 4.74
C LEU A 288 -10.29 -6.14 6.15
N GLY A 289 -10.44 -4.81 6.29
CA GLY A 289 -10.59 -4.13 7.58
C GLY A 289 -9.34 -4.20 8.47
N MET A 290 -8.16 -4.38 7.87
CA MET A 290 -6.91 -4.60 8.60
C MET A 290 -6.30 -3.31 9.13
N GLY A 291 -5.70 -3.40 10.32
CA GLY A 291 -4.79 -2.37 10.81
C GLY A 291 -3.45 -2.43 10.07
N SER A 292 -2.77 -1.29 10.00
CA SER A 292 -1.50 -1.19 9.30
C SER A 292 -0.58 -0.12 9.85
N VAL A 293 0.72 -0.31 9.62
CA VAL A 293 1.81 0.55 10.03
C VAL A 293 2.63 0.93 8.79
N PHE A 294 2.59 2.21 8.41
CA PHE A 294 3.26 2.68 7.20
C PHE A 294 4.78 2.76 7.35
N TRP A 295 5.52 2.39 6.31
CA TRP A 295 6.97 2.54 6.26
C TRP A 295 7.43 3.73 5.40
N PRO A 296 8.20 4.67 5.99
CA PRO A 296 8.18 5.06 7.40
C PRO A 296 7.35 6.32 7.64
N GLY A 297 6.93 6.50 8.90
CA GLY A 297 6.43 7.80 9.36
C GLY A 297 7.56 8.82 9.36
N LEU A 298 8.71 8.41 9.88
CA LEU A 298 9.94 9.18 9.88
C LEU A 298 11.18 8.27 9.87
N ARG A 299 12.01 8.44 8.83
CA ARG A 299 13.38 7.97 8.74
C ARG A 299 14.24 9.06 8.09
N ASP A 300 15.20 9.62 8.83
CA ASP A 300 16.02 10.74 8.35
C ASP A 300 16.74 10.36 7.03
N GLY A 301 16.64 11.24 6.03
CA GLY A 301 17.25 11.02 4.70
C GLY A 301 16.49 10.07 3.78
N ASP A 302 15.31 9.59 4.17
CA ASP A 302 14.50 8.68 3.36
C ASP A 302 13.37 9.40 2.61
N TRP A 303 13.41 9.31 1.28
CA TRP A 303 12.34 9.78 0.40
C TRP A 303 11.00 9.03 0.57
N TYR A 304 10.96 7.86 1.21
CA TYR A 304 9.72 7.17 1.58
C TYR A 304 9.04 7.79 2.81
N SER A 305 9.74 8.62 3.60
CA SER A 305 9.19 9.15 4.84
C SER A 305 7.94 10.01 4.61
N LEU A 306 6.85 9.67 5.28
CA LEU A 306 5.63 10.49 5.30
C LEU A 306 5.86 11.89 5.85
N THR A 307 6.79 12.02 6.80
CA THR A 307 7.18 13.31 7.36
C THR A 307 8.68 13.56 7.21
N THR A 308 9.05 14.83 7.07
CA THR A 308 10.44 15.26 7.18
C THR A 308 10.67 16.01 8.48
N LYS A 309 11.89 15.96 8.99
CA LYS A 309 12.28 16.54 10.28
C LYS A 309 13.26 17.70 10.08
N THR A 310 13.03 18.77 10.83
CA THR A 310 14.01 19.85 11.06
C THR A 310 14.25 20.05 12.56
N GLY A 311 15.37 20.69 12.92
CA GLY A 311 15.72 20.94 14.32
C GLY A 311 16.19 19.69 15.09
N THR A 312 16.49 19.88 16.38
CA THR A 312 17.00 18.85 17.29
C THR A 312 16.40 19.01 18.69
N GLY A 313 16.35 17.92 19.47
CA GLY A 313 15.80 17.92 20.83
C GLY A 313 14.39 18.51 20.89
N ALA A 314 14.16 19.47 21.80
CA ALA A 314 12.88 20.16 21.95
C ALA A 314 12.45 20.97 20.70
N ASN A 315 13.40 21.35 19.84
CA ASN A 315 13.13 22.14 18.64
C ASN A 315 12.80 21.29 17.42
N ILE A 316 12.66 19.97 17.57
CA ILE A 316 12.24 19.10 16.47
C ILE A 316 10.87 19.53 15.95
N ALA A 317 10.79 19.77 14.64
CA ALA A 317 9.56 20.05 13.92
C ALA A 317 9.40 19.08 12.75
N LEU A 318 8.23 18.45 12.64
CA LEU A 318 7.89 17.58 11.52
C LEU A 318 6.97 18.32 10.55
N SER A 319 7.12 18.04 9.26
CA SER A 319 6.19 18.48 8.22
C SER A 319 5.81 17.32 7.31
N LEU A 320 4.54 17.27 6.91
CA LEU A 320 4.04 16.28 5.96
C LEU A 320 4.72 16.44 4.59
N VAL A 321 5.16 15.34 3.99
CA VAL A 321 5.83 15.33 2.69
C VAL A 321 4.81 15.21 1.55
N ASN A 322 3.83 14.32 1.68
CA ASN A 322 2.85 14.05 0.62
C ASN A 322 1.42 13.91 1.15
N PRO A 323 0.54 14.91 0.92
CA PRO A 323 -0.87 14.87 1.32
C PRO A 323 -1.68 13.72 0.71
N SER A 324 -1.40 13.36 -0.54
CA SER A 324 -2.10 12.27 -1.22
C SER A 324 -1.70 10.90 -0.66
N GLY A 325 -0.41 10.73 -0.29
CA GLY A 325 0.08 9.55 0.39
C GLY A 325 -0.56 9.36 1.77
N LEU A 326 -0.66 10.44 2.56
CA LEU A 326 -1.41 10.41 3.82
C LEU A 326 -2.87 10.05 3.62
N THR A 327 -3.51 10.57 2.56
CA THR A 327 -4.90 10.24 2.22
C THR A 327 -5.07 8.74 1.96
N ARG A 328 -4.13 8.08 1.26
CA ARG A 328 -4.17 6.63 1.04
C ARG A 328 -3.87 5.82 2.31
N LEU A 329 -2.97 6.28 3.17
CA LEU A 329 -2.75 5.67 4.47
C LEU A 329 -4.01 5.70 5.33
N GLN A 330 -4.65 6.86 5.46
CA GLN A 330 -5.89 7.00 6.21
C GLN A 330 -7.03 6.17 5.59
N TYR A 331 -7.08 6.10 4.26
CA TYR A 331 -8.02 5.25 3.55
C TYR A 331 -7.87 3.76 3.88
N ALA A 332 -6.62 3.26 3.97
CA ALA A 332 -6.33 1.90 4.43
C ALA A 332 -6.88 1.65 5.84
N TRP A 333 -6.84 2.67 6.71
CA TRP A 333 -7.40 2.62 8.07
C TRP A 333 -8.93 2.79 8.14
N GLY A 334 -9.63 2.77 7.01
CA GLY A 334 -11.08 2.96 6.97
C GLY A 334 -11.53 4.43 7.00
N ILE A 335 -10.62 5.40 6.91
CA ILE A 335 -10.89 6.84 7.06
C ILE A 335 -10.89 7.54 5.69
N GLY A 336 -11.94 8.31 5.38
CA GLY A 336 -12.03 9.04 4.11
C GLY A 336 -12.27 8.14 2.89
N ASN A 337 -12.12 8.73 1.69
CA ASN A 337 -12.44 8.10 0.40
C ASN A 337 -11.21 7.68 -0.42
N GLY A 338 -9.99 7.97 0.06
CA GLY A 338 -8.74 7.57 -0.61
C GLY A 338 -8.39 8.36 -1.88
N GLY A 339 -9.01 9.52 -2.12
CA GLY A 339 -8.73 10.36 -3.28
C GLY A 339 -9.86 10.48 -4.29
N GLY A 340 -9.57 11.14 -5.42
CA GLY A 340 -10.51 11.36 -6.50
C GLY A 340 -10.49 10.24 -7.55
N THR A 341 -11.63 10.01 -8.20
CA THR A 341 -11.73 9.02 -9.29
C THR A 341 -11.49 9.62 -10.67
N TYR A 342 -11.60 10.95 -10.80
CA TYR A 342 -11.48 11.64 -12.07
C TYR A 342 -10.09 12.24 -12.27
N VAL A 343 -9.55 11.98 -13.45
CA VAL A 343 -8.25 12.46 -13.91
C VAL A 343 -8.40 13.28 -15.17
N ARG A 344 -7.32 13.97 -15.53
CA ARG A 344 -7.11 14.61 -16.82
C ARG A 344 -5.81 14.06 -17.41
N ILE A 345 -5.77 13.88 -18.72
CA ILE A 345 -4.63 13.27 -19.42
C ILE A 345 -3.99 14.36 -20.29
N VAL A 346 -2.74 14.69 -20.01
CA VAL A 346 -2.03 15.85 -20.59
C VAL A 346 -0.87 15.37 -21.43
N ASN A 347 -0.80 15.76 -22.69
CA ASN A 347 0.33 15.42 -23.54
C ASN A 347 1.61 16.12 -23.03
N ALA A 348 2.69 15.36 -22.88
CA ALA A 348 3.96 15.87 -22.37
C ALA A 348 4.66 16.81 -23.37
N ALA A 349 4.41 16.67 -24.68
CA ALA A 349 5.04 17.48 -25.72
C ALA A 349 4.45 18.90 -25.84
N ASN A 350 3.12 19.03 -25.74
CA ASN A 350 2.42 20.29 -26.06
C ASN A 350 1.56 20.85 -24.89
N GLY A 351 1.35 20.08 -23.82
CA GLY A 351 0.54 20.49 -22.66
C GLY A 351 -0.97 20.53 -22.89
N LEU A 352 -1.46 20.07 -24.05
CA LEU A 352 -2.88 19.92 -24.36
C LEU A 352 -3.46 18.68 -23.66
N TYR A 353 -4.78 18.69 -23.49
CA TYR A 353 -5.54 17.72 -22.72
C TYR A 353 -6.35 16.84 -23.66
N VAL A 354 -6.40 15.54 -23.38
CA VAL A 354 -7.37 14.65 -24.03
C VAL A 354 -8.78 15.11 -23.66
N ASP A 355 -9.58 15.43 -24.69
CA ASP A 355 -10.91 16.01 -24.58
C ASP A 355 -11.88 15.24 -25.46
N ALA A 356 -13.09 15.01 -24.94
CA ALA A 356 -14.10 14.22 -25.62
C ALA A 356 -14.83 14.91 -26.79
N ALA A 357 -14.49 16.16 -27.09
CA ALA A 357 -15.04 16.98 -28.20
C ALA A 357 -16.58 17.00 -28.32
N GLY A 358 -17.31 16.60 -27.27
CA GLY A 358 -18.77 16.49 -27.27
C GLY A 358 -19.35 15.17 -27.79
N GLY A 359 -18.56 14.10 -28.02
CA GLY A 359 -19.12 12.82 -28.47
C GLY A 359 -18.11 11.74 -28.87
N ALA A 360 -18.22 11.24 -30.11
CA ALA A 360 -17.51 10.06 -30.61
C ALA A 360 -16.04 10.31 -30.99
N GLU A 361 -15.60 11.56 -31.01
CA GLU A 361 -14.22 11.95 -31.32
C GLU A 361 -13.41 12.12 -30.03
N ALA A 362 -12.10 11.87 -30.07
CA ALA A 362 -11.19 12.31 -29.02
C ALA A 362 -10.18 13.28 -29.64
N VAL A 363 -9.96 14.41 -28.99
CA VAL A 363 -9.09 15.48 -29.48
C VAL A 363 -8.11 15.93 -28.39
N GLU A 364 -7.09 16.68 -28.77
CA GLU A 364 -6.27 17.45 -27.85
C GLU A 364 -6.78 18.90 -27.78
N ARG A 365 -7.10 19.38 -26.58
CA ARG A 365 -7.65 20.73 -26.36
C ARG A 365 -6.92 21.46 -25.23
N SER A 366 -6.93 22.79 -25.26
CA SER A 366 -6.43 23.61 -24.15
C SER A 366 -7.15 23.24 -22.83
N GLY A 367 -6.39 23.20 -21.74
CA GLY A 367 -6.88 22.72 -20.45
C GLY A 367 -7.89 23.64 -19.77
N ASP A 368 -8.98 23.06 -19.27
CA ASP A 368 -9.99 23.69 -18.43
C ASP A 368 -10.53 22.64 -17.45
N SER A 369 -10.21 22.78 -16.16
CA SER A 369 -10.62 21.83 -15.12
C SER A 369 -12.15 21.80 -14.91
N GLY A 370 -12.88 22.83 -15.33
CA GLY A 370 -14.34 22.86 -15.26
C GLY A 370 -15.03 21.99 -16.32
N ARG A 371 -14.32 21.55 -17.36
CA ARG A 371 -14.88 20.77 -18.48
C ARG A 371 -14.91 19.28 -18.16
N TYR A 372 -16.10 18.72 -18.03
CA TYR A 372 -16.27 17.28 -17.84
C TYR A 372 -15.82 16.47 -19.05
N GLU A 373 -15.74 17.06 -20.24
CA GLU A 373 -15.19 16.44 -21.45
C GLU A 373 -13.68 16.18 -21.34
N GLN A 374 -12.97 16.87 -20.45
CA GLN A 374 -11.55 16.64 -20.20
C GLN A 374 -11.31 15.71 -19.01
N GLN A 375 -12.37 15.31 -18.31
CA GLN A 375 -12.27 14.49 -17.11
C GLN A 375 -12.57 13.02 -17.46
N TRP A 376 -11.69 12.14 -17.02
CA TRP A 376 -11.69 10.72 -17.35
C TRP A 376 -11.65 9.88 -16.08
N THR A 377 -12.23 8.69 -16.12
CA THR A 377 -11.99 7.64 -15.12
C THR A 377 -11.11 6.58 -15.79
N VAL A 378 -10.07 6.14 -15.09
CA VAL A 378 -9.26 4.97 -15.48
C VAL A 378 -9.81 3.79 -14.69
N GLU A 379 -10.50 2.88 -15.38
CA GLU A 379 -11.15 1.71 -14.78
C GLU A 379 -10.31 0.46 -15.05
N ASN A 380 -9.95 -0.29 -14.02
CA ASN A 380 -9.24 -1.56 -14.19
C ASN A 380 -10.16 -2.62 -14.85
N ASP A 381 -9.59 -3.41 -15.76
CA ASP A 381 -10.22 -4.54 -16.47
C ASP A 381 -9.21 -5.68 -16.64
N GLY A 382 -9.03 -6.47 -15.58
CA GLY A 382 -7.96 -7.47 -15.50
C GLY A 382 -6.59 -6.78 -15.54
N ASN A 383 -5.73 -7.19 -16.48
CA ASN A 383 -4.39 -6.61 -16.67
C ASN A 383 -4.38 -5.40 -17.62
N TYR A 384 -5.56 -4.84 -17.91
CA TYR A 384 -5.74 -3.68 -18.77
C TYR A 384 -6.57 -2.62 -18.06
N VAL A 385 -6.60 -1.42 -18.62
CA VAL A 385 -7.50 -0.35 -18.19
C VAL A 385 -8.45 0.05 -19.32
N ARG A 386 -9.59 0.62 -18.94
CA ARG A 386 -10.52 1.28 -19.85
C ARG A 386 -10.66 2.73 -19.40
N VAL A 387 -10.61 3.66 -20.36
CA VAL A 387 -10.59 5.10 -20.06
C VAL A 387 -11.94 5.71 -20.42
N LYS A 388 -12.75 6.05 -19.41
CA LYS A 388 -14.12 6.51 -19.59
C LYS A 388 -14.25 8.01 -19.41
N ASN A 389 -14.87 8.70 -20.35
CA ASN A 389 -15.12 10.13 -20.22
C ASN A 389 -16.25 10.43 -19.24
N ARG A 390 -16.08 11.47 -18.41
CA ARG A 390 -17.08 11.90 -17.44
C ARG A 390 -18.31 12.53 -18.09
N ALA A 391 -18.15 13.33 -19.15
CA ALA A 391 -19.26 14.01 -19.80
C ALA A 391 -20.08 13.07 -20.69
N SER A 392 -19.40 12.31 -21.56
CA SER A 392 -20.08 11.47 -22.57
C SER A 392 -20.47 10.08 -22.02
N GLY A 393 -19.77 9.59 -20.99
CA GLY A 393 -19.90 8.21 -20.52
C GLY A 393 -19.32 7.16 -21.48
N LEU A 394 -18.68 7.59 -22.58
CA LEU A 394 -18.07 6.72 -23.59
C LEU A 394 -16.62 6.38 -23.20
N TYR A 395 -16.11 5.30 -23.79
CA TYR A 395 -14.74 4.82 -23.58
C TYR A 395 -13.83 5.21 -24.74
N LEU A 396 -12.59 5.59 -24.43
CA LEU A 396 -11.52 5.80 -25.40
C LEU A 396 -11.31 4.52 -26.22
N ASP A 397 -11.35 4.63 -27.54
CA ASP A 397 -11.40 3.49 -28.45
C ASP A 397 -10.44 3.68 -29.64
N GLY A 398 -9.51 2.74 -29.81
CA GLY A 398 -8.59 2.70 -30.95
C GLY A 398 -9.24 2.16 -32.25
N GLN A 399 -10.50 1.72 -32.18
CA GLN A 399 -11.33 1.21 -33.28
C GLN A 399 -10.74 0.00 -34.05
N GLY A 400 -9.71 -0.65 -33.49
CA GLY A 400 -8.99 -1.75 -34.13
C GLY A 400 -8.11 -1.34 -35.32
N ASN A 401 -7.88 -0.03 -35.52
CA ASN A 401 -7.11 0.47 -36.66
C ASN A 401 -5.61 0.24 -36.49
N THR A 402 -4.99 -0.47 -37.43
CA THR A 402 -3.55 -0.80 -37.40
C THR A 402 -2.67 0.14 -38.24
N THR A 403 -3.23 1.22 -38.79
CA THR A 403 -2.48 2.23 -39.56
C THR A 403 -1.97 3.32 -38.64
N ASP A 404 -0.72 3.74 -38.83
CA ASP A 404 -0.14 4.91 -38.13
C ASP A 404 -0.87 6.19 -38.51
N GLY A 405 -1.22 6.99 -37.50
CA GLY A 405 -2.01 8.22 -37.66
C GLY A 405 -3.51 7.99 -37.74
N ALA A 406 -3.99 6.76 -37.55
CA ALA A 406 -5.41 6.50 -37.40
C ALA A 406 -5.95 7.20 -36.15
N VAL A 407 -7.18 7.70 -36.23
CA VAL A 407 -7.84 8.41 -35.14
C VAL A 407 -8.10 7.47 -33.96
N VAL A 408 -7.87 7.99 -32.75
CA VAL A 408 -8.42 7.44 -31.51
C VAL A 408 -9.71 8.21 -31.22
N GLY A 409 -10.80 7.48 -31.03
CA GLY A 409 -12.12 8.06 -30.80
C GLY A 409 -12.70 7.65 -29.47
N GLN A 410 -14.02 7.72 -29.39
CA GLN A 410 -14.81 7.24 -28.25
C GLN A 410 -15.99 6.40 -28.73
N ARG A 411 -16.34 5.39 -27.94
CA ARG A 411 -17.49 4.52 -28.23
C ARG A 411 -18.15 4.03 -26.94
N GLY A 412 -19.43 3.66 -27.03
CA GLY A 412 -20.15 3.03 -25.92
C GLY A 412 -19.46 1.74 -25.48
N ASP A 413 -19.70 1.32 -24.23
CA ASP A 413 -19.08 0.12 -23.68
C ASP A 413 -19.45 -1.12 -24.50
N THR A 414 -18.43 -1.72 -25.10
CA THR A 414 -18.53 -3.01 -25.79
C THR A 414 -17.57 -4.03 -25.20
N ASN A 415 -16.79 -3.62 -24.20
CA ASN A 415 -15.61 -4.32 -23.69
C ASN A 415 -14.68 -4.90 -24.78
N ALA A 416 -14.65 -4.27 -25.95
CA ALA A 416 -13.80 -4.70 -27.05
C ALA A 416 -12.32 -4.50 -26.70
N THR A 417 -11.44 -5.33 -27.24
CA THR A 417 -9.98 -5.18 -27.05
C THR A 417 -9.45 -3.84 -27.58
N SER A 418 -10.19 -3.15 -28.44
CA SER A 418 -9.87 -1.79 -28.89
C SER A 418 -10.18 -0.69 -27.86
N GLN A 419 -10.98 -1.01 -26.83
CA GLN A 419 -11.30 -0.12 -25.69
C GLN A 419 -10.44 -0.42 -24.46
N GLN A 420 -9.56 -1.41 -24.56
CA GLN A 420 -8.67 -1.85 -23.49
C GLN A 420 -7.25 -1.39 -23.78
N TRP A 421 -6.60 -0.84 -22.76
CA TRP A 421 -5.32 -0.18 -22.86
C TRP A 421 -4.36 -0.70 -21.79
N THR A 422 -3.07 -0.73 -22.10
CA THR A 422 -2.00 -0.90 -21.12
C THR A 422 -1.38 0.47 -20.89
N VAL A 423 -1.26 0.88 -19.63
CA VAL A 423 -0.57 2.12 -19.26
C VAL A 423 0.85 1.74 -18.85
N LEU A 424 1.83 2.13 -19.66
CA LEU A 424 3.24 1.85 -19.41
C LEU A 424 3.88 3.07 -18.77
N THR A 425 4.53 2.90 -17.62
CA THR A 425 5.31 3.96 -16.98
C THR A 425 6.51 4.36 -17.87
N ASP A 426 6.74 5.66 -18.03
CA ASP A 426 7.88 6.25 -18.76
C ASP A 426 8.43 7.47 -18.00
N GLY A 427 9.21 7.21 -16.96
CA GLY A 427 9.68 8.24 -16.02
C GLY A 427 8.52 8.89 -15.26
N ASN A 428 8.37 10.21 -15.42
CA ASN A 428 7.25 10.98 -14.86
C ASN A 428 6.00 11.02 -15.78
N ASN A 429 6.07 10.34 -16.92
CA ASN A 429 4.99 10.23 -17.89
C ASN A 429 4.50 8.78 -17.96
N VAL A 430 3.43 8.57 -18.72
CA VAL A 430 2.94 7.26 -19.14
C VAL A 430 2.77 7.21 -20.65
N ARG A 431 2.79 6.01 -21.21
CA ARG A 431 2.44 5.74 -22.60
C ARG A 431 1.25 4.78 -22.62
N ILE A 432 0.20 5.12 -23.36
CA ILE A 432 -1.08 4.38 -23.33
C ILE A 432 -1.17 3.50 -24.59
N LYS A 433 -0.98 2.20 -24.44
CA LYS A 433 -0.91 1.22 -25.54
C LYS A 433 -2.22 0.47 -25.71
N ASN A 434 -2.76 0.43 -26.92
CA ASN A 434 -3.98 -0.30 -27.22
C ASN A 434 -3.74 -1.82 -27.22
N ARG A 435 -4.62 -2.60 -26.56
CA ARG A 435 -4.52 -4.06 -26.53
C ARG A 435 -4.72 -4.69 -27.91
N ALA A 436 -5.66 -4.19 -28.72
CA ALA A 436 -5.97 -4.78 -30.02
C ALA A 436 -4.87 -4.55 -31.06
N THR A 437 -4.30 -3.35 -31.10
CA THR A 437 -3.39 -2.93 -32.20
C THR A 437 -1.93 -2.87 -31.78
N GLY A 438 -1.65 -2.82 -30.47
CA GLY A 438 -0.30 -2.61 -29.94
C GLY A 438 0.26 -1.20 -30.17
N LYS A 439 -0.55 -0.26 -30.68
CA LYS A 439 -0.18 1.13 -30.91
C LYS A 439 -0.42 2.01 -29.70
N PHE A 440 0.28 3.13 -29.65
CA PHE A 440 0.21 4.11 -28.57
C PHE A 440 -0.68 5.28 -28.94
N VAL A 441 -1.44 5.79 -27.97
CA VAL A 441 -2.13 7.08 -28.07
C VAL A 441 -1.08 8.17 -28.34
N ASP A 442 -1.30 8.98 -29.38
CA ASP A 442 -0.33 9.92 -29.93
C ASP A 442 -1.01 11.25 -30.31
N GLY A 443 -0.41 12.37 -29.92
CA GLY A 443 -0.87 13.72 -30.33
C GLY A 443 -0.56 14.09 -31.79
N MET A 444 0.15 13.23 -32.53
CA MET A 444 0.53 13.39 -33.94
C MET A 444 1.29 14.69 -34.25
N GLY A 445 1.97 15.27 -33.25
CA GLY A 445 2.68 16.55 -33.38
C GLY A 445 1.75 17.76 -33.55
N ARG A 446 0.45 17.60 -33.28
CA ARG A 446 -0.53 18.67 -33.36
C ARG A 446 -0.36 19.58 -32.15
N THR A 447 -0.33 20.89 -32.39
CA THR A 447 -0.17 21.92 -31.34
C THR A 447 -1.37 22.86 -31.23
N GLY A 448 -2.29 22.79 -32.19
CA GLY A 448 -3.54 23.53 -32.19
C GLY A 448 -4.62 22.84 -31.36
N SER A 449 -5.37 23.63 -30.60
CA SER A 449 -6.51 23.17 -29.82
C SER A 449 -7.61 22.62 -30.74
N GLY A 450 -8.10 21.42 -30.45
CA GLY A 450 -9.11 20.70 -31.22
C GLY A 450 -8.56 19.76 -32.30
N GLY A 451 -7.26 19.52 -32.37
CA GLY A 451 -6.71 18.51 -33.27
C GLY A 451 -7.04 17.09 -32.79
N ASP A 452 -7.46 16.20 -33.69
CA ASP A 452 -7.80 14.81 -33.28
C ASP A 452 -6.62 14.11 -32.63
N LEU A 453 -6.96 13.24 -31.69
CA LEU A 453 -6.05 12.30 -31.08
C LEU A 453 -5.82 11.12 -32.03
N GLY A 454 -4.59 10.63 -32.09
CA GLY A 454 -4.19 9.55 -32.99
C GLY A 454 -3.65 8.35 -32.25
N GLN A 455 -3.31 7.33 -33.03
CA GLN A 455 -2.48 6.22 -32.58
C GLN A 455 -1.33 5.96 -33.53
N TRP A 456 -0.20 5.54 -32.98
CA TRP A 456 1.01 5.30 -33.73
C TRP A 456 1.80 4.13 -33.15
N SER A 457 2.61 3.47 -33.98
CA SER A 457 3.59 2.48 -33.54
C SER A 457 4.56 3.08 -32.49
N ASP A 458 5.19 2.24 -31.67
CA ASP A 458 6.14 2.72 -30.66
C ASP A 458 7.31 3.47 -31.30
N THR A 459 7.38 4.77 -31.04
CA THR A 459 8.49 5.63 -31.50
C THR A 459 9.24 6.27 -30.34
N ASN A 460 8.77 6.04 -29.10
CA ASN A 460 9.21 6.77 -27.91
C ASN A 460 9.16 8.31 -28.07
N SER A 461 8.27 8.80 -28.94
CA SER A 461 8.10 10.23 -29.19
C SER A 461 7.46 10.90 -27.96
N ALA A 462 7.83 12.16 -27.70
CA ALA A 462 7.18 12.95 -26.66
C ALA A 462 5.67 13.11 -26.90
N ASN A 463 5.19 12.99 -28.15
CA ASN A 463 3.75 13.01 -28.46
C ASN A 463 3.00 11.75 -27.99
N GLN A 464 3.73 10.67 -27.64
CA GLN A 464 3.19 9.42 -27.07
C GLN A 464 3.26 9.39 -25.55
N GLN A 465 3.84 10.43 -24.94
CA GLN A 465 4.01 10.54 -23.50
C GLN A 465 2.93 11.45 -22.91
N TRP A 466 2.30 10.98 -21.85
CA TRP A 466 1.16 11.62 -21.22
C TRP A 466 1.39 11.75 -19.72
N ARG A 467 0.89 12.82 -19.10
CA ARG A 467 0.81 12.98 -17.65
C ARG A 467 -0.63 12.81 -17.24
N ILE A 468 -0.89 11.93 -16.27
CA ILE A 468 -2.21 11.79 -15.65
C ILE A 468 -2.23 12.68 -14.41
N VAL A 469 -3.15 13.64 -14.36
CA VAL A 469 -3.25 14.65 -13.30
C VAL A 469 -4.66 14.69 -12.72
N ALA A 470 -4.82 15.21 -11.50
CA ALA A 470 -6.14 15.36 -10.90
C ALA A 470 -7.07 16.29 -11.72
N ALA A 471 -8.36 15.95 -11.74
CA ALA A 471 -9.37 16.72 -12.45
C ALA A 471 -9.67 18.10 -11.81
N GLY A 472 -9.38 18.28 -10.53
CA GLY A 472 -9.64 19.50 -9.77
C GLY A 472 -10.07 19.21 -8.35
#